data_AF-A0A3D2SY41-F1
#
_entry.id   AF-A0A3D2SY41-F1
#
_cell.length_a   1.000
_cell.length_b   1.000
_cell.length_c   1.000
_cell.angle_alpha   90.00
_cell.angle_beta   90.00
_cell.angle_gamma   90.00
#
_symmetry.space_group_name_H-M   'P 1'
#
loop_
_entity.id
_entity.type
_entity.pdbx_description
1 polymer ?
#
loop_
_entity_poly.entity_id
_entity_poly.type
_entity_poly.pdbx_seq_one_letter_code
_entity_poly.pdbx_strand_id
1 'polypeptide(L)'
;PGVLGELPVKEKAYLGPLYPTSMIGASTRMTFARKLTFDVLFESQRGFVRPIGPAYQNVRRRQWPMCLPIADVWYNGDRSSLTSTQVGNCVGPYADWGYWTDDASFIKLRSATLSWRLPEGWVPGARTAQLSLQGKNLWTYAPHYRGLDPEANDRRRSAMFEYYNAAPPRVFVANVQINF
;
A
#
# COMPACT_ATOMS: atom_id res chain seq x y z
N PRO A 1 -12.08 -8.21 19.88
CA PRO A 1 -13.04 -9.35 19.80
C PRO A 1 -14.42 -8.88 20.25
N GLY A 2 -15.44 -9.02 19.38
CA GLY A 2 -16.81 -8.59 19.67
C GLY A 2 -17.62 -9.67 20.40
N VAL A 3 -18.75 -9.27 20.99
CA VAL A 3 -19.70 -10.17 21.66
C VAL A 3 -20.67 -10.73 20.62
N LEU A 4 -21.01 -12.02 20.71
CA LEU A 4 -21.97 -12.68 19.83
C LEU A 4 -23.40 -12.18 20.08
N GLY A 5 -24.18 -11.96 19.02
CA GLY A 5 -25.57 -11.55 19.13
C GLY A 5 -25.80 -10.08 19.46
N GLU A 6 -24.74 -9.33 19.80
CA GLU A 6 -24.83 -7.94 20.19
C GLU A 6 -24.57 -6.98 19.03
N LEU A 7 -25.19 -5.81 19.12
CA LEU A 7 -24.89 -4.70 18.22
C LEU A 7 -23.55 -4.05 18.60
N PRO A 8 -22.83 -3.48 17.63
CA PRO A 8 -21.63 -2.70 17.92
C PRO A 8 -21.98 -1.45 18.73
N VAL A 9 -21.42 -1.35 19.94
CA VAL A 9 -21.39 -0.12 20.72
C VAL A 9 -20.23 0.73 20.23
N LYS A 10 -20.51 2.00 19.91
CA LYS A 10 -19.52 2.93 19.34
C LYS A 10 -19.26 4.06 20.31
N GLU A 11 -18.00 4.27 20.62
CA GLU A 11 -17.54 5.43 21.37
C GLU A 11 -16.61 6.27 20.49
N LYS A 12 -16.61 7.59 20.71
CA LYS A 12 -15.68 8.47 20.00
C LYS A 12 -14.29 8.24 20.57
N ALA A 13 -13.39 7.79 19.71
CA ALA A 13 -11.99 7.56 20.07
C ALA A 13 -11.05 8.22 19.04
N TYR A 14 -9.91 8.69 19.53
CA TYR A 14 -8.80 9.07 18.66
C TYR A 14 -8.09 7.80 18.17
N LEU A 15 -8.14 7.54 16.87
CA LEU A 15 -7.58 6.31 16.27
C LEU A 15 -6.08 6.42 15.96
N GLY A 16 -5.57 7.64 15.81
CA GLY A 16 -4.18 7.89 15.43
C GLY A 16 -4.04 9.04 14.44
N PRO A 17 -2.80 9.45 14.15
CA PRO A 17 -2.54 10.53 13.21
C PRO A 17 -2.73 10.03 11.77
N LEU A 18 -3.21 10.91 10.89
CA LEU A 18 -3.40 10.60 9.46
C LEU A 18 -2.11 10.73 8.63
N TYR A 19 -1.09 11.37 9.21
CA TYR A 19 0.22 11.59 8.60
C TYR A 19 1.27 10.76 9.32
N PRO A 20 2.26 10.22 8.60
CA PRO A 20 3.40 9.53 9.21
C PRO A 20 4.05 10.40 10.29
N THR A 21 4.26 9.83 11.46
CA THR A 21 5.02 10.49 12.54
C THR A 21 6.52 10.35 12.32
N SER A 22 6.92 9.34 11.54
CA SER A 22 8.31 9.11 11.15
C SER A 22 8.40 8.60 9.71
N MET A 23 9.41 9.07 9.01
CA MET A 23 9.77 8.65 7.65
C MET A 23 11.27 8.37 7.61
N ILE A 24 11.66 7.18 7.16
CA ILE A 24 13.05 6.71 7.15
C ILE A 24 13.37 6.24 5.74
N GLY A 25 14.44 6.79 5.16
CA GLY A 25 14.98 6.34 3.87
C GLY A 25 16.35 5.67 4.06
N ALA A 26 16.59 4.58 3.36
CA ALA A 26 17.88 3.91 3.32
C ALA A 26 18.24 3.60 1.87
N SER A 27 19.40 4.09 1.42
CA SER A 27 19.90 3.84 0.06
C SER A 27 21.31 3.27 0.10
N THR A 28 21.57 2.32 -0.80
CA THR A 28 22.90 1.72 -0.94
C THR A 28 23.28 1.63 -2.40
N ARG A 29 24.52 2.03 -2.71
CA ARG A 29 25.14 1.85 -4.03
C ARG A 29 26.39 0.99 -3.89
N MET A 30 26.46 -0.05 -4.69
CA MET A 30 27.58 -0.99 -4.74
C MET A 30 28.12 -1.05 -6.15
N THR A 31 29.44 -0.95 -6.33
CA THR A 31 30.09 -1.06 -7.64
C THR A 31 31.09 -2.21 -7.63
N PHE A 32 30.87 -3.20 -8.48
CA PHE A 32 31.70 -4.39 -8.64
C PHE A 32 32.56 -4.27 -9.90
N ALA A 33 33.86 -4.57 -9.76
CA ALA A 33 34.85 -4.55 -10.82
C ALA A 33 34.87 -3.26 -11.68
N ARG A 34 34.41 -2.13 -11.12
CA ARG A 34 34.24 -0.83 -11.80
C ARG A 34 33.33 -0.87 -13.04
N LYS A 35 32.56 -1.96 -13.23
CA LYS A 35 31.72 -2.19 -14.42
C LYS A 35 30.26 -2.42 -14.08
N LEU A 36 29.96 -3.08 -12.96
CA LEU A 36 28.59 -3.39 -12.54
C LEU A 36 28.22 -2.56 -11.32
N THR A 37 27.22 -1.71 -11.44
CA THR A 37 26.71 -0.87 -10.35
C THR A 37 25.30 -1.32 -9.99
N PHE A 38 25.07 -1.57 -8.72
CA PHE A 38 23.76 -1.85 -8.16
C PHE A 38 23.39 -0.74 -7.18
N ASP A 39 22.18 -0.19 -7.32
CA ASP A 39 21.68 0.94 -6.54
C ASP A 39 20.27 0.61 -6.05
N VAL A 40 20.03 0.69 -4.75
CA VAL A 40 18.72 0.40 -4.14
C VAL A 40 18.31 1.49 -3.19
N LEU A 41 17.00 1.74 -3.12
CA LEU A 41 16.38 2.68 -2.20
C LEU A 41 15.17 2.03 -1.51
N PHE A 42 15.25 1.94 -0.19
CA PHE A 42 14.13 1.60 0.68
C PHE A 42 13.60 2.85 1.37
N GLU A 43 12.29 2.88 1.59
CA GLU A 43 11.63 3.91 2.39
C GLU A 43 10.61 3.25 3.33
N SER A 44 10.52 3.74 4.56
CA SER A 44 9.51 3.33 5.54
C SER A 44 8.81 4.57 6.09
N GLN A 45 7.49 4.51 6.17
CA GLN A 45 6.66 5.50 6.86
C GLN A 45 5.91 4.78 7.98
N ARG A 46 5.88 5.36 9.19
CA ARG A 46 5.34 4.68 10.37
C ARG A 46 4.51 5.59 11.27
N GLY A 47 3.70 4.94 12.10
CA GLY A 47 2.98 5.56 13.20
C GLY A 47 1.78 6.39 12.74
N PHE A 48 1.11 5.96 11.68
CA PHE A 48 -0.08 6.62 11.16
C PHE A 48 -1.15 5.61 10.75
N VAL A 49 -2.39 6.08 10.73
CA VAL A 49 -3.54 5.28 10.32
C VAL A 49 -4.11 5.81 9.01
N ARG A 50 -4.74 4.94 8.24
CA ARG A 50 -5.34 5.28 6.95
C ARG A 50 -6.75 4.68 6.86
N PRO A 51 -7.77 5.52 6.60
CA PRO A 51 -9.10 5.03 6.27
C PRO A 51 -9.16 4.43 4.86
N ILE A 52 -9.83 3.29 4.74
CA ILE A 52 -9.99 2.49 3.52
C ILE A 52 -11.39 2.76 2.95
N GLY A 53 -11.48 3.81 2.13
CA GLY A 53 -12.73 4.25 1.53
C GLY A 53 -13.41 3.23 0.62
N PRO A 54 -12.70 2.48 -0.25
CA PRO A 54 -13.34 1.51 -1.12
C PRO A 54 -14.04 0.44 -0.29
N ALA A 55 -13.41 -0.05 0.78
CA ALA A 55 -14.01 -1.04 1.65
C ALA A 55 -15.26 -0.50 2.34
N TYR A 56 -15.16 0.66 3.00
CA TYR A 56 -16.30 1.29 3.67
C TYR A 56 -17.50 1.50 2.73
N GLN A 57 -17.27 2.00 1.52
CA GLN A 57 -18.35 2.32 0.58
C GLN A 57 -18.96 1.07 -0.04
N ASN A 58 -18.15 0.05 -0.33
CA ASN A 58 -18.66 -1.22 -0.86
C ASN A 58 -19.37 -2.04 0.23
N VAL A 59 -18.99 -1.95 1.50
CA VAL A 59 -19.74 -2.57 2.60
C VAL A 59 -21.14 -1.97 2.72
N ARG A 60 -21.25 -0.64 2.68
CA ARG A 60 -22.55 0.05 2.72
C ARG A 60 -23.47 -0.34 1.57
N ARG A 61 -22.89 -0.76 0.44
CA ARG A 61 -23.61 -1.20 -0.76
C ARG A 61 -23.77 -2.72 -0.86
N ARG A 62 -23.29 -3.50 0.13
CA ARG A 62 -23.24 -4.97 0.09
C ARG A 62 -22.52 -5.51 -1.16
N GLN A 63 -21.43 -4.86 -1.54
CA GLN A 63 -20.59 -5.22 -2.68
C GLN A 63 -19.17 -5.66 -2.27
N TRP A 64 -18.81 -5.56 -0.99
CA TRP A 64 -17.47 -5.91 -0.52
C TRP A 64 -17.34 -7.44 -0.32
N PRO A 65 -16.53 -8.16 -1.11
CA PRO A 65 -16.55 -9.63 -1.13
C PRO A 65 -16.28 -10.29 0.22
N MET A 66 -15.32 -9.75 0.98
CA MET A 66 -14.97 -10.23 2.33
C MET A 66 -16.13 -10.17 3.32
N CYS A 67 -17.10 -9.28 3.08
CA CYS A 67 -18.24 -9.07 3.96
C CYS A 67 -19.52 -9.75 3.47
N LEU A 68 -19.54 -10.34 2.26
CA LEU A 68 -20.75 -10.97 1.72
C LEU A 68 -21.28 -12.11 2.61
N PRO A 69 -20.46 -13.07 3.10
CA PRO A 69 -20.99 -14.15 3.94
C PRO A 69 -21.57 -13.64 5.26
N ILE A 70 -20.97 -12.61 5.85
CA ILE A 70 -21.43 -12.00 7.10
C ILE A 70 -22.72 -11.21 6.86
N ALA A 71 -22.77 -10.44 5.78
CA ALA A 71 -23.95 -9.68 5.41
C ALA A 71 -25.13 -10.62 5.12
N ASP A 72 -24.91 -11.75 4.44
CA ASP A 72 -25.95 -12.72 4.13
C ASP A 72 -26.57 -13.33 5.39
N VAL A 73 -25.76 -13.72 6.38
CA VAL A 73 -26.24 -14.19 7.70
C VAL A 73 -27.13 -13.13 8.35
N TRP A 74 -26.68 -11.87 8.38
CA TRP A 74 -27.42 -10.75 8.97
C TRP A 74 -28.77 -10.52 8.27
N TYR A 75 -28.78 -10.46 6.94
CA TYR A 75 -29.98 -10.17 6.15
C TYR A 75 -30.95 -11.35 6.06
N ASN A 76 -30.48 -12.58 6.33
CA ASN A 76 -31.32 -13.76 6.51
C ASN A 76 -31.97 -13.83 7.90
N GLY A 77 -31.70 -12.85 8.77
CA GLY A 77 -32.35 -12.70 10.08
C GLY A 77 -31.59 -13.33 11.25
N ASP A 78 -30.47 -14.01 11.01
CA ASP A 78 -29.64 -14.54 12.09
C ASP A 78 -28.66 -13.47 12.59
N ARG A 79 -28.85 -13.08 13.85
CA ARG A 79 -27.97 -12.13 14.55
C ARG A 79 -27.08 -12.83 15.57
N SER A 80 -27.47 -14.01 16.02
CA SER A 80 -26.88 -14.72 17.15
C SER A 80 -25.48 -15.27 16.85
N SER A 81 -25.24 -15.63 15.59
CA SER A 81 -23.98 -16.18 15.11
C SER A 81 -22.92 -15.12 14.76
N LEU A 82 -23.31 -13.84 14.73
CA LEU A 82 -22.42 -12.74 14.38
C LEU A 82 -21.91 -12.02 15.63
N THR A 83 -20.62 -11.75 15.65
CA THR A 83 -20.01 -10.87 16.65
C THR A 83 -20.31 -9.41 16.34
N SER A 84 -20.37 -8.57 17.37
CA SER A 84 -20.54 -7.11 17.21
C SER A 84 -19.47 -6.48 16.32
N THR A 85 -18.25 -7.02 16.30
CA THR A 85 -17.18 -6.61 15.38
C THR A 85 -17.48 -6.98 13.93
N GLN A 86 -18.01 -8.18 13.65
CA GLN A 86 -18.43 -8.57 12.31
C GLN A 86 -19.58 -7.69 11.81
N VAL A 87 -20.55 -7.42 12.68
CA VAL A 87 -21.66 -6.50 12.37
C VAL A 87 -21.13 -5.10 12.06
N GLY A 88 -20.23 -4.57 12.90
CA GLY A 88 -19.62 -3.25 12.68
C GLY A 88 -18.74 -3.17 11.42
N ASN A 89 -18.03 -4.23 11.04
CA ASN A 89 -17.21 -4.21 9.82
C ASN A 89 -18.05 -4.40 8.55
N CYS A 90 -19.06 -5.26 8.59
CA CYS A 90 -19.65 -5.84 7.37
C CYS A 90 -21.14 -5.58 7.15
N VAL A 91 -21.85 -5.00 8.12
CA VAL A 91 -23.28 -4.66 7.98
C VAL A 91 -23.41 -3.15 7.74
N GLY A 92 -23.87 -2.77 6.55
CA GLY A 92 -23.86 -1.39 6.05
C GLY A 92 -24.39 -0.31 7.02
N PRO A 93 -25.57 -0.49 7.65
CA PRO A 93 -26.09 0.44 8.67
C PRO A 93 -25.19 0.64 9.90
N TYR A 94 -24.36 -0.35 10.24
CA TYR A 94 -23.47 -0.31 11.40
C TYR A 94 -22.01 -0.04 11.02
N ALA A 95 -21.64 -0.14 9.75
CA ALA A 95 -20.31 0.19 9.28
C ALA A 95 -20.04 1.69 9.33
N ASP A 96 -18.84 2.05 9.78
CA ASP A 96 -18.31 3.42 9.76
C ASP A 96 -16.84 3.43 9.35
N TRP A 97 -16.29 4.63 9.25
CA TRP A 97 -14.88 4.84 8.92
C TRP A 97 -13.92 4.29 9.97
N GLY A 98 -14.33 4.17 11.23
CA GLY A 98 -13.48 3.66 12.31
C GLY A 98 -13.15 2.18 12.14
N TYR A 99 -14.14 1.36 11.76
CA TYR A 99 -13.92 -0.06 11.45
C TYR A 99 -13.04 -0.30 10.22
N TRP A 100 -13.02 0.67 9.31
CA TRP A 100 -12.24 0.65 8.07
C TRP A 100 -11.05 1.60 8.12
N THR A 101 -10.48 1.82 9.31
CA THR A 101 -9.23 2.55 9.51
C THR A 101 -8.18 1.60 10.08
N ASP A 102 -7.08 1.47 9.37
CA ASP A 102 -6.00 0.52 9.72
C ASP A 102 -4.69 1.26 9.98
N ASP A 103 -3.79 0.61 10.72
CA ASP A 103 -2.38 1.01 10.77
C ASP A 103 -1.79 0.89 9.36
N ALA A 104 -1.33 2.02 8.84
CA ALA A 104 -0.79 2.15 7.49
C ALA A 104 0.73 2.20 7.49
N SER A 105 1.39 1.84 8.60
CA SER A 105 2.84 1.72 8.67
C SER A 105 3.36 0.71 7.65
N PHE A 106 4.36 1.11 6.85
CA PHE A 106 4.90 0.28 5.79
C PHE A 106 6.40 0.46 5.58
N ILE A 107 6.98 -0.47 4.82
CA ILE A 107 8.30 -0.36 4.19
C ILE A 107 8.18 -0.72 2.71
N LYS A 108 8.89 0.01 1.84
CA LYS A 108 8.81 -0.12 0.38
C LYS A 108 10.18 -0.06 -0.26
N LEU A 109 10.44 -0.96 -1.21
CA LEU A 109 11.57 -0.89 -2.14
C LEU A 109 11.18 0.07 -3.27
N ARG A 110 11.56 1.34 -3.11
CA ARG A 110 11.21 2.45 -4.01
C ARG A 110 11.85 2.29 -5.37
N SER A 111 13.14 1.96 -5.40
CA SER A 111 13.85 1.72 -6.63
C SER A 111 14.97 0.70 -6.45
N ALA A 112 15.20 -0.08 -7.50
CA ALA A 112 16.41 -0.87 -7.67
C ALA A 112 16.90 -0.65 -9.10
N THR A 113 18.18 -0.31 -9.25
CA THR A 113 18.81 -0.07 -10.55
C THR A 113 20.05 -0.94 -10.66
N LEU A 114 20.13 -1.72 -11.73
CA LEU A 114 21.32 -2.44 -12.14
C LEU A 114 21.89 -1.73 -13.38
N SER A 115 23.17 -1.38 -13.33
CA SER A 115 23.88 -0.71 -14.42
C SER A 115 25.14 -1.46 -14.77
N TRP A 116 25.31 -1.78 -16.04
CA TRP A 116 26.48 -2.47 -16.57
C TRP A 116 27.16 -1.61 -17.63
N ARG A 117 28.39 -1.18 -17.34
CA ARG A 117 29.29 -0.59 -18.31
C ARG A 117 29.85 -1.69 -19.19
N LEU A 118 29.48 -1.64 -20.47
CA LEU A 118 29.92 -2.59 -21.47
C LEU A 118 31.45 -2.48 -21.66
N PRO A 119 32.15 -3.59 -21.92
CA PRO A 119 33.57 -3.56 -22.24
C PRO A 119 33.87 -2.68 -23.46
N GLU A 120 35.07 -2.09 -23.47
CA GLU A 120 35.56 -1.32 -24.61
C GLU A 120 35.63 -2.22 -25.86
N GLY A 121 35.25 -1.68 -27.02
CA GLY A 121 35.25 -2.39 -28.30
C GLY A 121 34.01 -3.24 -28.61
N TRP A 122 33.08 -3.44 -27.67
CA TRP A 122 31.83 -4.18 -27.94
C TRP A 122 30.85 -3.40 -28.83
N VAL A 123 30.88 -2.08 -28.77
CA VAL A 123 30.07 -1.19 -29.62
C VAL A 123 31.03 -0.41 -30.53
N PRO A 124 31.10 -0.74 -31.83
CA PRO A 124 31.99 -0.08 -32.77
C PRO A 124 31.76 1.43 -32.81
N GLY A 125 32.84 2.21 -32.72
CA GLY A 125 32.79 3.68 -32.77
C GLY A 125 32.38 4.37 -31.46
N ALA A 126 31.96 3.63 -30.41
CA ALA A 126 31.63 4.22 -29.13
C ALA A 126 32.85 4.30 -28.19
N ARG A 127 33.06 5.44 -27.53
CA ARG A 127 34.01 5.58 -26.40
C ARG A 127 33.54 4.82 -25.17
N THR A 128 32.24 4.88 -24.88
CA THR A 128 31.65 4.17 -23.73
C THR A 128 30.22 3.75 -24.05
N ALA A 129 29.82 2.59 -23.54
CA ALA A 129 28.44 2.14 -23.61
C ALA A 129 28.00 1.57 -22.26
N GLN A 130 26.77 1.84 -21.85
CA GLN A 130 26.19 1.39 -20.59
C GLN A 130 24.75 0.93 -20.81
N LEU A 131 24.44 -0.26 -20.31
CA LEU A 131 23.08 -0.77 -20.17
C LEU A 131 22.63 -0.58 -18.74
N SER A 132 21.39 -0.15 -18.54
CA SER A 132 20.79 -0.05 -17.21
C SER A 132 19.36 -0.59 -17.21
N LEU A 133 19.03 -1.30 -16.14
CA LEU A 133 17.70 -1.80 -15.84
C LEU A 133 17.26 -1.18 -14.51
N GLN A 134 16.16 -0.45 -14.53
CA GLN A 134 15.58 0.20 -13.36
C GLN A 134 14.21 -0.38 -13.07
N GLY A 135 13.97 -0.73 -11.82
CA GLY A 135 12.65 -1.05 -11.28
C GLY A 135 12.22 0.02 -10.28
N LYS A 136 10.93 0.39 -10.28
CA LYS A 136 10.30 1.30 -9.31
C LYS A 136 9.11 0.65 -8.63
N ASN A 137 8.90 0.99 -7.35
CA ASN A 137 7.83 0.49 -6.48
C ASN A 137 7.77 -1.05 -6.42
N LEU A 138 8.93 -1.72 -6.42
CA LEU A 138 9.04 -3.16 -6.67
C LEU A 138 8.37 -4.01 -5.60
N TRP A 139 8.38 -3.55 -4.35
CA TRP A 139 7.87 -4.30 -3.21
C TRP A 139 7.39 -3.35 -2.11
N THR A 140 6.27 -3.69 -1.47
CA THR A 140 5.70 -2.98 -0.32
C THR A 140 5.31 -4.01 0.74
N TYR A 141 5.61 -3.74 2.00
CA TYR A 141 5.19 -4.54 3.14
C TYR A 141 4.47 -3.67 4.16
N ALA A 142 3.19 -3.97 4.38
CA ALA A 142 2.27 -3.26 5.27
C ALA A 142 1.32 -4.30 5.92
N PRO A 143 1.76 -5.06 6.93
CA PRO A 143 1.07 -6.26 7.41
C PRO A 143 -0.27 -5.97 8.10
N HIS A 144 -0.50 -4.75 8.56
CA HIS A 144 -1.71 -4.34 9.27
C HIS A 144 -2.67 -3.51 8.40
N TYR A 145 -2.31 -3.26 7.13
CA TYR A 145 -3.11 -2.46 6.23
C TYR A 145 -3.90 -3.36 5.27
N ARG A 146 -5.24 -3.31 5.35
CA ARG A 146 -6.13 -4.12 4.48
C ARG A 146 -6.47 -3.45 3.15
N GLY A 147 -6.07 -2.19 2.94
CA GLY A 147 -6.33 -1.43 1.72
C GLY A 147 -5.38 -1.79 0.57
N LEU A 148 -5.47 -1.06 -0.54
CA LEU A 148 -4.69 -1.32 -1.74
C LEU A 148 -3.24 -0.86 -1.63
N ASP A 149 -3.02 0.37 -1.18
CA ASP A 149 -1.68 0.92 -0.92
C ASP A 149 -1.75 1.91 0.26
N PRO A 150 -0.97 1.72 1.34
CA PRO A 150 -0.99 2.60 2.51
C PRO A 150 -0.60 4.06 2.21
N GLU A 151 0.07 4.29 1.09
CA GLU A 151 0.46 5.62 0.60
C GLU A 151 -0.61 6.30 -0.24
N ALA A 152 -1.64 5.56 -0.64
CA ALA A 152 -2.68 6.07 -1.49
C ALA A 152 -3.47 7.14 -0.72
N ASN A 153 -3.36 8.38 -1.19
CA ASN A 153 -4.12 9.49 -0.63
C ASN A 153 -4.94 10.24 -1.68
N ASP A 154 -6.25 10.38 -1.46
CA ASP A 154 -7.10 11.31 -2.22
C ASP A 154 -6.86 12.73 -1.71
N ARG A 155 -6.09 13.51 -2.47
CA ARG A 155 -5.71 14.90 -2.14
C ARG A 155 -6.85 15.91 -2.36
N ARG A 156 -8.03 15.51 -2.84
CA ARG A 156 -9.15 16.43 -3.10
C ARG A 156 -9.91 16.84 -1.84
N ARG A 157 -9.70 16.14 -0.72
CA ARG A 157 -10.37 16.41 0.56
C ARG A 157 -9.36 16.70 1.66
N SER A 158 -9.82 17.40 2.69
CA SER A 158 -9.04 17.73 3.90
C SER A 158 -8.65 16.50 4.73
N ALA A 159 -9.42 15.41 4.62
CA ALA A 159 -9.11 14.14 5.25
C ALA A 159 -8.32 13.24 4.29
N MET A 160 -7.22 12.70 4.80
CA MET A 160 -6.34 11.79 4.11
C MET A 160 -6.91 10.37 4.12
N PHE A 161 -7.43 9.85 3.01
CA PHE A 161 -7.96 8.47 2.91
C PHE A 161 -7.79 7.86 1.51
N GLU A 162 -7.77 6.53 1.44
CA GLU A 162 -7.76 5.78 0.18
C GLU A 162 -9.18 5.78 -0.40
N TYR A 163 -9.41 6.20 -1.65
CA TYR A 163 -10.73 6.08 -2.31
C TYR A 163 -10.71 6.24 -3.84
N TYR A 164 -10.42 7.44 -4.34
CA TYR A 164 -10.35 7.74 -5.78
C TYR A 164 -8.92 7.77 -6.31
N ASN A 165 -8.10 6.85 -5.82
CA ASN A 165 -6.70 6.74 -6.14
C ASN A 165 -6.35 5.30 -6.52
N ALA A 166 -5.42 5.18 -7.46
CA ALA A 166 -4.83 3.89 -7.81
C ALA A 166 -3.49 3.76 -7.08
N ALA A 167 -3.14 2.53 -6.71
CA ALA A 167 -1.78 2.24 -6.28
C ALA A 167 -0.80 2.57 -7.41
N PRO A 168 0.36 3.19 -7.12
CA PRO A 168 1.41 3.39 -8.09
C PRO A 168 1.83 2.04 -8.70
N PRO A 169 1.93 1.92 -10.03
CA PRO A 169 2.33 0.68 -10.66
C PRO A 169 3.79 0.36 -10.36
N ARG A 170 4.13 -0.93 -10.50
CA ARG A 170 5.50 -1.38 -10.66
C ARG A 170 5.98 -1.00 -12.06
N VAL A 171 7.07 -0.26 -12.14
CA VAL A 171 7.60 0.24 -13.43
C VAL A 171 8.97 -0.37 -13.65
N PHE A 172 9.19 -0.92 -14.85
CA PHE A 172 10.49 -1.44 -15.29
C PHE A 172 10.94 -0.66 -16.51
N VAL A 173 12.17 -0.16 -16.48
CA VAL A 173 12.77 0.66 -17.53
C VAL A 173 14.12 0.07 -17.90
N ALA A 174 14.32 -0.19 -19.19
CA ALA A 174 15.63 -0.49 -19.74
C ALA A 174 16.16 0.75 -20.47
N ASN A 175 17.41 1.11 -20.23
CA ASN A 175 18.05 2.26 -20.87
C ASN A 175 19.45 1.88 -21.35
N VAL A 176 19.80 2.34 -22.56
CA VAL A 176 21.11 2.19 -23.17
C VAL A 176 21.68 3.57 -23.43
N GLN A 177 22.84 3.85 -22.84
CA GLN A 177 23.58 5.08 -23.08
C GLN A 177 24.86 4.76 -23.86
N ILE A 178 25.07 5.46 -24.97
CA ILE A 178 26.24 5.32 -25.84
C ILE A 178 26.87 6.70 -26.00
N ASN A 179 28.17 6.82 -25.75
CA ASN A 179 28.94 8.03 -25.99
C ASN A 179 30.00 7.73 -27.07
N PHE A 180 30.12 8.61 -28.07
CA PHE A 180 31.05 8.54 -29.21
C PHE A 180 32.27 9.45 -29.02
#